data_AF-A0A925R0R5-F1
#
_entry.id   AF-A0A925R0R5-F1
#
_cell.length_a   1.000
_cell.length_b   1.000
_cell.length_c   1.000
_cell.angle_alpha   90.00
_cell.angle_beta   90.00
_cell.angle_gamma   90.00
#
_symmetry.space_group_name_H-M   'P 1'
#
loop_
_entity.id
_entity.type
_entity.pdbx_description
1 polymer ?
#
loop_
_entity_poly.entity_id
_entity_poly.type
_entity_poly.pdbx_seq_one_letter_code
_entity_poly.pdbx_strand_id
1 'polypeptide(L)'
;MDDTQFQRVKTHIEKNEGWERIPYKINGQLTTGVGFKVTTPEDFAKLPFKVQDAKTGQLRYASDDEKLKEFERIKSLSKTQLEEDKNAFKLDDTDINAKLKSEIDTRVGKIKGEIGGANWDKLNDGQKTAVLDIHYANGSLDKFGKMKDAIQRGDAEGMAKEAGFHSDGKRNWEREARNQAAILGVSQEEGRRIVQDKHKDRKPVFGGPVAPPKPAGQGGNTSSQPGPTQPPEPKPAPSPEPQPQPVPQPQPVPQPQPAPPVPEPKPEPAPTPIPAPAPPAPEPAPEPKKPEAPAPSPQAAAMMEMASSPIDNPGKAALLKSVEKLTESEMKDMIHSAQGDYRGWRSGDPLKAHTYEKVQDWHVAMYGDGPQGNDGGKPIEPAPIRPIPQQQSPHTTPDGEELWQATGRLGQQVADAAGADGYAQAVTGLQRGLNMLGEANPLPGRSPAYGPYTKLGRVAEDGAYGPQTDFALKHAAARLGAPKVEEAFALGRFNTFARNAQKSGNPDGLDAATHAALGPLFRDGSDTQTPKVEAGVLQQALNDIGAQRHDDWEDLKVDNWIGPKTTEAFGRVLKAEGADSLTRRFGSGLGLM
;
A
#
# COMPACT_ATOMS: atom_id res chain seq x y z
N MET A 1 -11.61 4.59 22.74
CA MET A 1 -11.26 3.45 21.87
C MET A 1 -10.13 3.92 20.99
N ASP A 2 -9.10 3.10 20.76
CA ASP A 2 -8.01 3.44 19.83
C ASP A 2 -8.49 3.40 18.37
N ASP A 3 -7.64 3.91 17.47
CA ASP A 3 -8.00 4.07 16.06
C ASP A 3 -8.08 2.73 15.32
N THR A 4 -7.28 1.74 15.69
CA THR A 4 -7.33 0.38 15.12
C THR A 4 -8.69 -0.28 15.40
N GLN A 5 -9.14 -0.23 16.65
CA GLN A 5 -10.44 -0.76 17.04
C GLN A 5 -11.59 0.07 16.43
N PHE A 6 -11.42 1.38 16.29
CA PHE A 6 -12.38 2.22 15.55
C PHE A 6 -12.52 1.79 14.09
N GLN A 7 -11.42 1.57 13.36
CA GLN A 7 -11.47 1.14 11.96
C GLN A 7 -12.11 -0.24 11.81
N ARG A 8 -11.84 -1.16 12.75
CA ARG A 8 -12.48 -2.48 12.80
C ARG A 8 -13.99 -2.37 12.96
N VAL A 9 -14.44 -1.58 13.95
CA VAL A 9 -15.86 -1.34 14.21
C VAL A 9 -16.52 -0.63 13.02
N LYS A 10 -15.89 0.42 12.48
CA LYS A 10 -16.36 1.16 11.31
C LYS A 10 -16.59 0.22 10.13
N THR A 11 -15.57 -0.54 9.73
CA THR A 11 -15.65 -1.49 8.60
C THR A 11 -16.78 -2.49 8.80
N HIS A 12 -16.97 -2.95 10.04
CA HIS A 12 -18.00 -3.91 10.38
C HIS A 12 -19.41 -3.33 10.28
N ILE A 13 -19.62 -2.11 10.81
CA ILE A 13 -20.90 -1.40 10.75
C ILE A 13 -21.22 -1.01 9.31
N GLU A 14 -20.26 -0.50 8.53
CA GLU A 14 -20.46 -0.13 7.11
C GLU A 14 -20.93 -1.32 6.26
N LYS A 15 -20.37 -2.51 6.49
CA LYS A 15 -20.81 -3.75 5.83
C LYS A 15 -22.25 -4.16 6.19
N ASN A 16 -22.77 -3.71 7.34
CA ASN A 16 -24.08 -4.09 7.87
C ASN A 16 -25.17 -3.05 7.58
N GLU A 17 -24.86 -1.77 7.74
CA GLU A 17 -25.79 -0.64 7.61
C GLU A 17 -25.77 -0.03 6.20
N GLY A 18 -24.71 -0.30 5.43
CA GLY A 18 -24.41 0.40 4.19
C GLY A 18 -23.79 1.77 4.46
N TRP A 19 -23.38 2.42 3.38
CA TRP A 19 -22.72 3.72 3.43
C TRP A 19 -23.24 4.56 2.27
N GLU A 20 -23.82 5.73 2.57
CA GLU A 20 -24.40 6.61 1.56
C GLU A 20 -24.12 8.08 1.87
N ARG A 21 -23.62 8.83 0.89
CA ARG A 21 -23.28 10.26 1.06
C ARG A 21 -24.50 11.16 1.02
N ILE A 22 -25.58 10.70 0.40
CA ILE A 22 -26.84 11.44 0.25
C ILE A 22 -27.91 10.94 1.23
N PRO A 23 -28.93 11.74 1.54
CA PRO A 23 -30.11 11.26 2.26
C PRO A 23 -30.90 10.24 1.44
N TYR A 24 -31.34 9.16 2.09
CA TYR A 24 -32.11 8.08 1.49
C TYR A 24 -33.20 7.60 2.45
N LYS A 25 -34.14 6.77 1.98
CA LYS A 25 -35.24 6.24 2.81
C LYS A 25 -35.13 4.73 2.99
N ILE A 26 -35.12 4.27 4.24
CA ILE A 26 -35.34 2.88 4.64
C ILE A 26 -36.69 2.82 5.35
N ASN A 27 -37.63 2.02 4.84
CA ASN A 27 -38.98 1.86 5.42
C ASN A 27 -39.72 3.19 5.70
N GLY A 28 -39.53 4.17 4.81
CA GLY A 28 -40.12 5.51 4.95
C GLY A 28 -39.37 6.45 5.91
N GLN A 29 -38.38 5.95 6.67
CA GLN A 29 -37.54 6.75 7.55
C GLN A 29 -36.34 7.31 6.79
N LEU A 30 -36.13 8.62 6.91
CA LEU A 30 -34.99 9.30 6.31
C LEU A 30 -33.70 8.93 7.06
N THR A 31 -32.68 8.55 6.30
CA THR A 31 -31.39 8.05 6.77
C THR A 31 -30.26 8.64 5.91
N THR A 32 -29.04 8.75 6.43
CA THR A 32 -27.85 9.14 5.65
C THR A 32 -26.58 8.57 6.28
N GLY A 33 -25.44 8.69 5.61
CA GLY A 33 -24.14 8.21 6.11
C GLY A 33 -24.15 6.70 6.35
N VAL A 34 -23.79 6.30 7.56
CA VAL A 34 -23.70 4.88 7.97
C VAL A 34 -24.90 4.51 8.84
N GLY A 35 -26.11 4.69 8.29
CA GLY A 35 -27.36 4.42 9.02
C GLY A 35 -27.77 5.51 10.02
N PHE A 36 -27.31 6.75 9.85
CA PHE A 36 -27.72 7.87 10.71
C PHE A 36 -29.18 8.22 10.44
N LYS A 37 -30.06 7.86 11.40
CA LYS A 37 -31.48 8.18 11.33
C LYS A 37 -31.67 9.69 11.49
N VAL A 38 -32.40 10.28 10.56
CA VAL A 38 -32.79 11.69 10.60
C VAL A 38 -34.29 11.75 10.78
N THR A 39 -34.73 11.98 12.02
CA THR A 39 -36.16 11.96 12.35
C THR A 39 -36.76 13.35 12.45
N THR A 40 -35.96 14.35 12.81
CA THR A 40 -36.41 15.72 12.98
C THR A 40 -35.60 16.71 12.14
N PRO A 41 -36.12 17.92 11.87
CA PRO A 41 -35.35 18.98 11.23
C PRO A 41 -34.05 19.31 11.99
N GLU A 42 -34.07 19.23 13.32
CA GLU A 42 -32.91 19.48 14.17
C GLU A 42 -31.83 18.41 14.00
N ASP A 43 -32.21 17.14 13.81
CA ASP A 43 -31.27 16.06 13.48
C ASP A 43 -30.57 16.35 12.14
N PHE A 44 -31.33 16.82 11.15
CA PHE A 44 -30.81 17.13 9.82
C PHE A 44 -29.90 18.36 9.84
N ALA A 45 -30.27 19.41 10.58
CA ALA A 45 -29.50 20.65 10.68
C ALA A 45 -28.11 20.43 11.30
N LYS A 46 -27.99 19.52 12.28
CA LYS A 46 -26.73 19.17 12.95
C LYS A 46 -25.73 18.46 12.03
N LEU A 47 -26.19 17.93 10.90
CA LEU A 47 -25.30 17.26 9.96
C LEU A 47 -24.59 18.29 9.07
N PRO A 48 -23.27 18.13 8.85
CA PRO A 48 -22.45 19.08 8.09
C PRO A 48 -22.62 18.87 6.57
N PHE A 49 -23.86 18.93 6.09
CA PHE A 49 -24.16 18.78 4.67
C PHE A 49 -23.48 19.84 3.83
N LYS A 50 -22.97 19.41 2.68
CA LYS A 50 -22.45 20.24 1.61
C LYS A 50 -23.45 20.30 0.46
N VAL A 51 -23.56 21.47 -0.15
CA VAL A 51 -24.37 21.75 -1.32
C VAL A 51 -23.50 22.39 -2.39
N GLN A 52 -23.84 22.17 -3.65
CA GLN A 52 -23.15 22.82 -4.76
C GLN A 52 -23.59 24.29 -4.83
N ASP A 53 -22.63 25.21 -4.78
CA ASP A 53 -22.91 26.62 -4.92
C ASP A 53 -23.35 26.93 -6.35
N ALA A 54 -24.52 27.56 -6.51
CA ALA A 54 -25.11 27.82 -7.81
C ALA A 54 -24.30 28.82 -8.67
N LYS A 55 -23.45 29.65 -8.06
CA LYS A 55 -22.64 30.65 -8.76
C LYS A 55 -21.26 30.13 -9.13
N THR A 56 -20.63 29.37 -8.24
CA THR A 56 -19.24 28.91 -8.43
C THR A 56 -19.14 27.45 -8.87
N GLY A 57 -20.21 26.68 -8.71
CA GLY A 57 -20.22 25.23 -8.96
C GLY A 57 -19.42 24.42 -7.94
N GLN A 58 -18.82 25.05 -6.92
CA GLN A 58 -18.03 24.37 -5.89
C GLN A 58 -18.90 23.88 -4.75
N LEU A 59 -18.47 22.81 -4.06
CA LEU A 59 -19.14 22.34 -2.85
C LEU A 59 -18.79 23.24 -1.67
N ARG A 60 -19.81 23.70 -0.94
CA ARG A 60 -19.67 24.42 0.33
C ARG A 60 -20.61 23.85 1.37
N TYR A 61 -20.35 24.12 2.65
CA TYR A 61 -21.30 23.81 3.70
C TYR A 61 -22.63 24.54 3.48
N ALA A 62 -23.73 23.82 3.63
CA ALA A 62 -25.07 24.38 3.58
C ALA A 62 -25.36 25.18 4.86
N SER A 63 -26.04 26.31 4.72
CA SER A 63 -26.54 27.07 5.87
C SER A 63 -27.70 26.34 6.56
N ASP A 64 -28.04 26.75 7.79
CA ASP A 64 -29.15 26.13 8.52
C ASP A 64 -30.49 26.34 7.81
N ASP A 65 -30.71 27.51 7.21
CA ASP A 65 -31.89 27.80 6.39
C ASP A 65 -31.98 26.91 5.14
N GLU A 66 -30.85 26.64 4.49
CA GLU A 66 -30.77 25.74 3.34
C GLU A 66 -31.10 24.30 3.75
N LYS A 67 -30.56 23.84 4.88
CA LYS A 67 -30.84 22.51 5.42
C LYS A 67 -32.30 22.35 5.83
N LEU A 68 -32.92 23.37 6.42
CA LEU A 68 -34.33 23.33 6.82
C LEU A 68 -35.25 23.20 5.61
N LYS A 69 -35.00 23.99 4.55
CA LYS A 69 -35.75 23.90 3.28
C LYS A 69 -35.55 22.55 2.61
N GLU A 70 -34.31 22.07 2.60
CA GLU A 70 -33.99 20.77 2.02
C GLU A 70 -34.69 19.63 2.75
N PHE A 71 -34.71 19.66 4.09
CA PHE A 71 -35.39 18.64 4.90
C PHE A 71 -36.88 18.53 4.57
N GLU A 72 -37.58 19.67 4.45
CA GLU A 72 -38.99 19.68 4.06
C GLU A 72 -39.21 19.21 2.62
N ARG A 73 -38.28 19.53 1.71
CA ARG A 73 -38.32 19.04 0.32
C ARG A 73 -38.15 17.52 0.26
N ILE A 74 -37.08 16.96 0.85
CA ILE A 74 -36.74 15.53 0.76
C ILE A 74 -37.76 14.63 1.47
N LYS A 75 -38.46 15.15 2.48
CA LYS A 75 -39.59 14.44 3.11
C LYS A 75 -40.67 14.08 2.09
N SER A 76 -40.96 14.97 1.14
CA SER A 76 -41.99 14.78 0.11
C SER A 76 -41.58 13.83 -1.02
N LEU A 77 -40.26 13.56 -1.17
CA LEU A 77 -39.74 12.73 -2.25
C LEU A 77 -39.88 11.23 -1.95
N SER A 78 -40.21 10.45 -2.97
CA SER A 78 -40.11 8.99 -2.94
C SER A 78 -38.66 8.52 -2.88
N LYS A 79 -38.45 7.24 -2.54
CA LYS A 79 -37.11 6.63 -2.51
C LYS A 79 -36.37 6.80 -3.86
N THR A 80 -37.02 6.47 -4.97
CA THR A 80 -36.45 6.59 -6.31
C THR A 80 -36.09 8.03 -6.66
N GLN A 81 -36.94 8.99 -6.27
CA GLN A 81 -36.66 10.42 -6.52
C GLN A 81 -35.45 10.92 -5.72
N LEU A 82 -35.21 10.40 -4.51
CA LEU A 82 -34.01 10.73 -3.73
C LEU A 82 -32.74 10.14 -4.37
N GLU A 83 -32.82 8.91 -4.86
CA GLU A 83 -31.70 8.23 -5.52
C GLU A 83 -31.29 8.92 -6.84
N GLU A 84 -32.24 9.54 -7.54
CA GLU A 84 -32.00 10.25 -8.81
C GLU A 84 -31.72 11.75 -8.63
N ASP A 85 -31.72 12.27 -7.40
CA ASP A 85 -31.59 13.69 -7.14
C ASP A 85 -30.14 14.18 -7.28
N LYS A 86 -29.86 14.79 -8.43
CA LYS A 86 -28.53 15.35 -8.75
C LYS A 86 -28.15 16.54 -7.86
N ASN A 87 -29.13 17.18 -7.21
CA ASN A 87 -28.94 18.35 -6.37
C ASN A 87 -28.97 18.02 -4.87
N ALA A 88 -28.99 16.72 -4.52
CA ALA A 88 -29.02 16.28 -3.14
C ALA A 88 -27.86 16.85 -2.33
N PHE A 89 -28.16 17.22 -1.09
CA PHE A 89 -27.15 17.57 -0.10
C PHE A 89 -26.29 16.35 0.20
N LYS A 90 -24.99 16.56 0.38
CA LYS A 90 -24.01 15.48 0.52
C LYS A 90 -23.21 15.62 1.80
N LEU A 91 -22.98 14.53 2.50
CA LEU A 91 -21.96 14.49 3.53
C LEU A 91 -20.60 14.13 2.93
N ASP A 92 -19.56 14.75 3.43
CA ASP A 92 -18.19 14.40 3.10
C ASP A 92 -17.76 13.16 3.90
N ASP A 93 -16.79 12.40 3.39
CA ASP A 93 -16.33 11.15 4.01
C ASP A 93 -15.74 11.43 5.39
N THR A 94 -14.97 12.51 5.52
CA THR A 94 -14.39 12.96 6.78
C THR A 94 -15.48 13.27 7.81
N ASP A 95 -16.56 13.92 7.38
CA ASP A 95 -17.67 14.30 8.24
C ASP A 95 -18.51 13.07 8.68
N ILE A 96 -18.75 12.13 7.76
CA ILE A 96 -19.41 10.85 8.07
C ILE A 96 -18.57 10.08 9.10
N ASN A 97 -17.26 10.00 8.90
CA ASN A 97 -16.34 9.30 9.80
C ASN A 97 -16.30 9.94 11.19
N ALA A 98 -16.20 11.27 11.26
CA ALA A 98 -16.21 12.00 12.53
C ALA A 98 -17.51 11.76 13.30
N LYS A 99 -18.67 11.84 12.62
CA LYS A 99 -19.95 11.53 13.24
C LYS A 99 -20.05 10.08 13.69
N LEU A 100 -19.64 9.12 12.85
CA LEU A 100 -19.65 7.70 13.20
C LEU A 100 -18.81 7.42 14.45
N LYS A 101 -17.63 8.06 14.55
CA LYS A 101 -16.77 7.98 15.74
C LYS A 101 -17.49 8.46 17.00
N SER A 102 -18.11 9.63 16.94
CA SER A 102 -18.88 10.18 18.07
C SER A 102 -20.07 9.30 18.47
N GLU A 103 -20.76 8.68 17.51
CA GLU A 103 -21.86 7.75 17.77
C GLU A 103 -21.36 6.47 18.43
N ILE A 104 -20.24 5.91 17.96
CA ILE A 104 -19.62 4.73 18.56
C ILE A 104 -19.18 5.03 19.99
N ASP A 105 -18.49 6.15 20.23
CA ASP A 105 -18.02 6.54 21.56
C ASP A 105 -19.22 6.71 22.53
N THR A 106 -20.31 7.32 22.08
CA THR A 106 -21.57 7.42 22.85
C THR A 106 -22.14 6.04 23.19
N ARG A 107 -22.13 5.11 22.23
CA ARG A 107 -22.67 3.76 22.41
C ARG A 107 -21.80 2.90 23.29
N VAL A 108 -20.48 3.03 23.24
CA VAL A 108 -19.57 2.39 24.19
C VAL A 108 -19.94 2.78 25.63
N GLY A 109 -20.23 4.06 25.88
CA GLY A 109 -20.70 4.54 27.18
C GLY A 109 -22.00 3.85 27.64
N LYS A 110 -22.99 3.75 26.75
CA LYS A 110 -24.27 3.07 27.02
C LYS A 110 -24.07 1.58 27.31
N ILE A 111 -23.31 0.89 26.47
CA ILE A 111 -23.00 -0.54 26.64
C ILE A 111 -22.31 -0.77 27.99
N LYS A 112 -21.32 0.05 28.35
CA LYS A 112 -20.66 -0.02 29.67
C LYS A 112 -21.65 0.16 30.82
N GLY A 113 -22.67 1.00 30.67
CA GLY A 113 -23.76 1.13 31.63
C GLY A 113 -24.65 -0.11 31.71
N GLU A 114 -24.91 -0.78 30.58
CA GLU A 114 -25.78 -1.95 30.51
C GLU A 114 -25.14 -3.27 30.97
N ILE A 115 -23.84 -3.46 30.75
CA ILE A 115 -23.13 -4.72 31.05
C ILE A 115 -22.06 -4.57 32.14
N GLY A 116 -21.76 -3.33 32.55
CA GLY A 116 -20.68 -3.00 33.48
C GLY A 116 -19.34 -2.79 32.78
N GLY A 117 -18.61 -1.73 33.15
CA GLY A 117 -17.30 -1.38 32.56
C GLY A 117 -16.27 -2.52 32.63
N ALA A 118 -16.18 -3.20 33.78
CA ALA A 118 -15.27 -4.32 33.97
C ALA A 118 -15.56 -5.51 33.03
N ASN A 119 -16.83 -5.75 32.68
CA ASN A 119 -17.19 -6.80 31.73
C ASN A 119 -16.89 -6.38 30.29
N TRP A 120 -17.10 -5.11 29.95
CA TRP A 120 -16.70 -4.55 28.65
C TRP A 120 -15.18 -4.65 28.44
N ASP A 121 -14.39 -4.27 29.45
CA ASP A 121 -12.93 -4.19 29.31
C ASP A 121 -12.29 -5.58 29.14
N LYS A 122 -12.94 -6.65 29.63
CA LYS A 122 -12.53 -8.06 29.42
C LYS A 122 -12.74 -8.57 27.99
N LEU A 123 -13.61 -7.93 27.21
CA LEU A 123 -13.90 -8.37 25.85
C LEU A 123 -12.69 -8.11 24.95
N ASN A 124 -12.39 -9.09 24.09
CA ASN A 124 -11.44 -8.86 23.00
C ASN A 124 -12.06 -7.94 21.93
N ASP A 125 -11.22 -7.48 21.00
CA ASP A 125 -11.61 -6.54 19.97
C ASP A 125 -12.75 -7.02 19.07
N GLY A 126 -12.76 -8.32 18.70
CA GLY A 126 -13.83 -8.90 17.89
C GLY A 126 -15.16 -8.98 18.65
N GLN A 127 -15.12 -9.33 19.93
CA GLN A 127 -16.27 -9.33 20.81
C GLN A 127 -16.81 -7.90 21.02
N LYS A 128 -15.94 -6.92 21.27
CA LYS A 128 -16.32 -5.49 21.35
C LYS A 128 -16.98 -5.03 20.04
N THR A 129 -16.45 -5.42 18.89
CA THR A 129 -17.01 -5.09 17.58
C THR A 129 -18.42 -5.64 17.40
N ALA A 130 -18.64 -6.93 17.69
CA ALA A 130 -19.97 -7.53 17.53
C ALA A 130 -21.00 -6.97 18.53
N VAL A 131 -20.61 -6.76 19.78
CA VAL A 131 -21.49 -6.16 20.80
C VAL A 131 -21.87 -4.73 20.42
N LEU A 132 -20.91 -3.94 19.90
CA LEU A 132 -21.17 -2.61 19.37
C LEU A 132 -22.11 -2.63 18.18
N ASP A 133 -21.93 -3.54 17.23
CA ASP A 133 -22.82 -3.70 16.07
C ASP A 133 -24.27 -4.01 16.50
N ILE A 134 -24.43 -4.96 17.41
CA ILE A 134 -25.75 -5.35 17.94
C ILE A 134 -26.41 -4.16 18.63
N HIS A 135 -25.68 -3.45 19.48
CA HIS A 135 -26.19 -2.25 20.13
C HIS A 135 -26.46 -1.12 19.12
N TYR A 136 -25.63 -0.98 18.08
CA TYR A 136 -25.78 0.04 17.03
C TYR A 136 -27.15 -0.08 16.35
N ALA A 137 -27.49 -1.29 15.93
CA ALA A 137 -28.74 -1.54 15.23
C ALA A 137 -29.99 -1.60 16.10
N ASN A 138 -29.87 -2.08 17.34
CA ASN A 138 -31.02 -2.24 18.22
C ASN A 138 -31.25 -1.03 19.14
N GLY A 139 -30.23 -0.19 19.33
CA GLY A 139 -30.26 0.97 20.22
C GLY A 139 -29.90 0.67 21.67
N SER A 140 -30.13 -0.57 22.13
CA SER A 140 -29.74 -1.09 23.46
C SER A 140 -29.49 -2.60 23.42
N LEU A 141 -28.93 -3.17 24.50
CA LEU A 141 -28.83 -4.62 24.70
C LEU A 141 -29.97 -5.18 25.58
N ASP A 142 -30.99 -4.41 25.94
CA ASP A 142 -32.03 -4.82 26.91
C ASP A 142 -32.75 -6.12 26.55
N LYS A 143 -32.96 -6.36 25.26
CA LYS A 143 -33.58 -7.59 24.74
C LYS A 143 -32.61 -8.78 24.64
N PHE A 144 -31.35 -8.58 25.00
CA PHE A 144 -30.26 -9.54 24.87
C PHE A 144 -29.74 -9.99 26.25
N GLY A 145 -30.64 -10.30 27.19
CA GLY A 145 -30.27 -10.74 28.54
C GLY A 145 -29.27 -11.91 28.56
N LYS A 146 -29.47 -12.91 27.70
CA LYS A 146 -28.55 -14.05 27.55
C LYS A 146 -27.16 -13.65 27.02
N MET A 147 -27.08 -12.64 26.17
CA MET A 147 -25.79 -12.06 25.73
C MET A 147 -25.09 -11.39 26.92
N LYS A 148 -25.83 -10.62 27.73
CA LYS A 148 -25.28 -9.97 28.94
C LYS A 148 -24.74 -11.02 29.91
N ASP A 149 -25.50 -12.09 30.14
CA ASP A 149 -25.08 -13.22 30.99
C ASP A 149 -23.83 -13.92 30.43
N ALA A 150 -23.76 -14.14 29.12
CA ALA A 150 -22.60 -14.75 28.47
C ALA A 150 -21.36 -13.86 28.56
N ILE A 151 -21.51 -12.55 28.36
CA ILE A 151 -20.43 -11.57 28.55
C ILE A 151 -19.93 -11.58 29.99
N GLN A 152 -20.84 -11.60 30.98
CA GLN A 152 -20.45 -11.65 32.40
C GLN A 152 -19.65 -12.92 32.75
N ARG A 153 -19.98 -14.05 32.11
CA ARG A 153 -19.27 -15.33 32.28
C ARG A 153 -18.00 -15.45 31.43
N GLY A 154 -17.74 -14.53 30.49
CA GLY A 154 -16.67 -14.68 29.50
C GLY A 154 -16.91 -15.81 28.49
N ASP A 155 -18.16 -16.19 28.27
CA ASP A 155 -18.58 -17.30 27.42
C ASP A 155 -18.75 -16.86 25.96
N ALA A 156 -17.68 -16.97 25.17
CA ALA A 156 -17.67 -16.57 23.77
C ALA A 156 -18.67 -17.36 22.90
N GLU A 157 -18.87 -18.65 23.17
CA GLU A 157 -19.86 -19.46 22.44
C GLU A 157 -21.30 -19.04 22.79
N GLY A 158 -21.57 -18.76 24.07
CA GLY A 158 -22.83 -18.21 24.54
C GLY A 158 -23.13 -16.86 23.89
N MET A 159 -22.12 -15.99 23.77
CA MET A 159 -22.24 -14.72 23.06
C MET A 159 -22.59 -14.94 21.58
N ALA A 160 -21.87 -15.83 20.88
CA ALA A 160 -22.10 -16.11 19.47
C ALA A 160 -23.49 -16.70 19.21
N LYS A 161 -24.02 -17.52 20.14
CA LYS A 161 -25.39 -18.05 20.07
C LYS A 161 -26.44 -16.94 20.09
N GLU A 162 -26.17 -15.83 20.77
CA GLU A 162 -27.09 -14.70 20.91
C GLU A 162 -26.83 -13.57 19.88
N ALA A 163 -25.91 -13.75 18.94
CA ALA A 163 -25.60 -12.78 17.88
C ALA A 163 -26.68 -12.65 16.78
N GLY A 164 -27.87 -13.22 17.00
CA GLY A 164 -28.95 -13.24 16.03
C GLY A 164 -29.56 -11.87 15.77
N PHE A 165 -29.82 -11.55 14.50
CA PHE A 165 -30.34 -10.24 14.10
C PHE A 165 -31.56 -10.32 13.19
N HIS A 166 -32.59 -9.52 13.49
CA HIS A 166 -33.80 -9.39 12.66
C HIS A 166 -33.93 -7.96 12.12
N SER A 167 -34.23 -7.83 10.83
CA SER A 167 -34.55 -6.60 10.13
C SER A 167 -35.82 -6.84 9.31
N ASP A 168 -36.79 -5.91 9.36
CA ASP A 168 -38.03 -5.98 8.54
C ASP A 168 -38.82 -7.29 8.70
N GLY A 169 -38.87 -7.82 9.93
CA GLY A 169 -39.51 -9.11 10.24
C GLY A 169 -38.80 -10.35 9.66
N LYS A 170 -37.63 -10.16 9.01
CA LYS A 170 -36.79 -11.22 8.44
C LYS A 170 -35.44 -11.26 9.15
N ARG A 171 -34.84 -12.44 9.18
CA ARG A 171 -33.53 -12.63 9.79
C ARG A 171 -32.42 -12.25 8.82
N ASN A 172 -31.47 -11.42 9.27
CA ASN A 172 -30.28 -11.08 8.47
C ASN A 172 -29.17 -12.07 8.78
N TRP A 173 -29.14 -13.17 8.02
CA TRP A 173 -28.18 -14.27 8.20
C TRP A 173 -26.73 -13.81 8.02
N GLU A 174 -26.48 -12.91 7.07
CA GLU A 174 -25.15 -12.44 6.76
C GLU A 174 -24.57 -11.56 7.89
N ARG A 175 -25.39 -10.70 8.50
CA ARG A 175 -25.00 -9.92 9.68
C ARG A 175 -24.76 -10.82 10.89
N GLU A 176 -25.62 -11.81 11.12
CA GLU A 176 -25.42 -12.79 12.19
C GLU A 176 -24.10 -13.57 12.00
N ALA A 177 -23.79 -14.00 10.78
CA ALA A 177 -22.55 -14.70 10.47
C ALA A 177 -21.32 -13.83 10.74
N ARG A 178 -21.35 -12.53 10.35
CA ARG A 178 -20.27 -11.58 10.67
C ARG A 178 -20.10 -11.37 12.17
N ASN A 179 -21.19 -11.24 12.92
CA ASN A 179 -21.13 -11.07 14.37
C ASN A 179 -20.61 -12.34 15.06
N GLN A 180 -21.02 -13.52 14.62
CA GLN A 180 -20.47 -14.79 15.14
C GLN A 180 -18.98 -14.94 14.84
N ALA A 181 -18.57 -14.67 13.60
CA ALA A 181 -17.16 -14.69 13.20
C ALA A 181 -16.31 -13.76 14.09
N ALA A 182 -16.80 -12.53 14.31
CA ALA A 182 -16.12 -11.56 15.16
C ALA A 182 -16.03 -11.99 16.64
N ILE A 183 -17.10 -12.56 17.21
CA ILE A 183 -17.11 -13.02 18.61
C ILE A 183 -16.17 -14.20 18.83
N LEU A 184 -16.16 -15.16 17.90
CA LEU A 184 -15.39 -16.40 18.01
C LEU A 184 -13.95 -16.27 17.50
N GLY A 185 -13.62 -15.16 16.81
CA GLY A 185 -12.31 -14.97 16.21
C GLY A 185 -12.06 -15.91 15.02
N VAL A 186 -13.11 -16.28 14.27
CA VAL A 186 -13.05 -17.17 13.10
C VAL A 186 -13.33 -16.40 11.81
N SER A 187 -13.11 -17.03 10.65
CA SER A 187 -13.37 -16.40 9.35
C SER A 187 -14.88 -16.14 9.12
N GLN A 188 -15.20 -15.23 8.19
CA GLN A 188 -16.59 -14.94 7.83
C GLN A 188 -17.27 -16.17 7.21
N GLU A 189 -16.54 -16.98 6.45
CA GLU A 189 -16.99 -18.25 5.90
C GLU A 189 -17.32 -19.25 7.00
N GLU A 190 -16.48 -19.34 8.03
CA GLU A 190 -16.74 -20.20 9.17
C GLU A 190 -17.94 -19.71 9.99
N GLY A 191 -18.06 -18.39 10.18
CA GLY A 191 -19.27 -17.78 10.73
C GLY A 191 -20.52 -18.13 9.91
N ARG A 192 -20.43 -18.13 8.58
CA ARG A 192 -21.54 -18.57 7.70
C ARG A 192 -21.86 -20.05 7.89
N ARG A 193 -20.86 -20.93 8.01
CA ARG A 193 -21.07 -22.37 8.29
C ARG A 193 -21.76 -22.58 9.63
N ILE A 194 -21.30 -21.91 10.69
CA ILE A 194 -21.90 -22.00 12.02
C ILE A 194 -23.37 -21.54 11.97
N VAL A 195 -23.67 -20.43 11.29
CA VAL A 195 -25.06 -19.99 11.08
C VAL A 195 -25.85 -20.99 10.25
N GLN A 196 -25.26 -21.57 9.20
CA GLN A 196 -25.89 -22.57 8.35
C GLN A 196 -26.25 -23.83 9.12
N ASP A 197 -25.34 -24.35 9.95
CA ASP A 197 -25.55 -25.54 10.77
C ASP A 197 -26.58 -25.28 11.88
N LYS A 198 -26.46 -24.14 12.56
CA LYS A 198 -27.38 -23.70 13.63
C LYS A 198 -28.82 -23.53 13.12
N HIS A 199 -29.00 -23.09 11.87
CA HIS A 199 -30.32 -22.83 11.28
C HIS A 199 -30.59 -23.70 10.06
N LYS A 200 -30.04 -24.91 10.00
CA LYS A 200 -30.14 -25.83 8.86
C LYS A 200 -31.58 -26.02 8.34
N ASP A 201 -32.55 -26.07 9.26
CA ASP A 201 -33.97 -26.25 8.93
C ASP A 201 -34.59 -25.03 8.24
N ARG A 202 -33.98 -23.85 8.41
CA ARG A 202 -34.44 -22.57 7.84
C ARG A 202 -33.73 -22.20 6.55
N LYS A 203 -32.74 -23.01 6.11
CA LYS A 203 -31.95 -22.83 4.89
C LYS A 203 -31.45 -21.39 4.71
N PRO A 204 -30.52 -20.92 5.56
CA PRO A 204 -30.00 -19.55 5.49
C PRO A 204 -29.44 -19.26 4.10
N VAL A 205 -29.85 -18.13 3.53
CA VAL A 205 -29.32 -17.62 2.27
C VAL A 205 -28.41 -16.44 2.60
N PHE A 206 -27.15 -16.59 2.26
CA PHE A 206 -26.14 -15.53 2.35
C PHE A 206 -26.07 -14.82 1.00
N GLY A 207 -26.01 -13.49 1.01
CA GLY A 207 -25.88 -12.71 -0.22
C GLY A 207 -24.55 -13.04 -0.90
N GLY A 208 -24.59 -13.38 -2.19
CA GLY A 208 -23.39 -13.48 -3.02
C GLY A 208 -22.66 -12.12 -3.11
N PRO A 209 -21.43 -12.08 -3.67
CA PRO A 209 -20.67 -10.83 -3.80
C PRO A 209 -21.51 -9.74 -4.48
N VAL A 210 -21.53 -8.55 -3.87
CA VAL A 210 -22.21 -7.37 -4.41
C VAL A 210 -21.53 -7.00 -5.73
N ALA A 211 -22.26 -7.14 -6.84
CA ALA A 211 -21.76 -6.76 -8.16
C ALA A 211 -21.52 -5.24 -8.24
N PRO A 212 -20.45 -4.77 -8.89
CA PRO A 212 -20.31 -3.36 -9.24
C PRO A 212 -21.44 -2.91 -10.18
N PRO A 213 -21.80 -1.62 -10.18
CA PRO A 213 -22.87 -1.10 -11.04
C PRO A 213 -22.56 -1.35 -12.52
N LYS A 214 -23.56 -1.88 -13.20
CA LYS A 214 -23.52 -2.29 -14.61
C LYS A 214 -23.29 -1.07 -15.53
N PRO A 215 -22.28 -1.09 -16.44
CA PRO A 215 -22.24 -0.15 -17.55
C PRO A 215 -23.33 -0.50 -18.57
N ALA A 216 -24.01 0.52 -19.07
CA ALA A 216 -25.03 0.41 -20.08
C ALA A 216 -24.46 -0.05 -21.44
N GLY A 217 -25.14 -1.04 -22.05
CA GLY A 217 -25.43 -1.13 -23.49
C GLY A 217 -24.29 -1.33 -24.50
N GLN A 218 -24.22 -2.56 -25.04
CA GLN A 218 -23.96 -2.96 -26.45
C GLN A 218 -23.39 -4.41 -26.39
N GLY A 219 -23.80 -5.43 -27.15
CA GLY A 219 -24.71 -5.60 -28.26
C GLY A 219 -24.27 -6.91 -28.93
N GLY A 220 -25.15 -7.93 -28.95
CA GLY A 220 -25.18 -9.05 -29.92
C GLY A 220 -23.95 -9.94 -30.17
N ASN A 221 -24.07 -11.22 -29.80
CA ASN A 221 -24.35 -12.35 -30.71
C ASN A 221 -23.40 -13.58 -30.65
N THR A 222 -24.07 -14.74 -30.69
CA THR A 222 -23.65 -16.13 -31.02
C THR A 222 -22.55 -16.85 -30.21
N SER A 223 -22.98 -17.81 -29.40
CA SER A 223 -22.17 -18.91 -28.86
C SER A 223 -22.38 -20.17 -29.71
N SER A 224 -21.32 -20.60 -30.40
CA SER A 224 -21.23 -21.91 -31.07
C SER A 224 -20.38 -22.86 -30.21
N GLN A 225 -20.93 -24.04 -29.93
CA GLN A 225 -20.34 -25.12 -29.16
C GLN A 225 -19.17 -25.80 -29.90
N PRO A 226 -18.00 -26.06 -29.27
CA PRO A 226 -16.95 -26.88 -29.87
C PRO A 226 -17.18 -28.38 -29.58
N GLY A 227 -17.10 -29.20 -30.63
CA GLY A 227 -17.03 -30.66 -30.56
C GLY A 227 -15.65 -31.19 -30.14
N PRO A 228 -15.53 -32.50 -29.84
CA PRO A 228 -14.33 -33.09 -29.28
C PRO A 228 -13.23 -33.29 -30.33
N THR A 229 -12.05 -32.73 -30.08
CA THR A 229 -10.83 -32.94 -30.87
C THR A 229 -9.98 -34.09 -30.30
N GLN A 230 -9.45 -34.90 -31.23
CA GLN A 230 -8.67 -36.13 -31.00
C GLN A 230 -7.29 -35.86 -30.37
N PRO A 231 -6.69 -36.86 -29.69
CA PRO A 231 -5.36 -36.75 -29.09
C PRO A 231 -4.24 -36.75 -30.17
N PRO A 232 -3.18 -35.92 -30.02
CA PRO A 232 -2.04 -35.92 -30.93
C PRO A 232 -1.05 -37.06 -30.65
N GLU A 233 -0.44 -37.58 -31.73
CA GLU A 233 0.59 -38.63 -31.73
C GLU A 233 1.91 -38.21 -31.02
N PRO A 234 2.66 -39.18 -30.46
CA PRO A 234 3.89 -38.90 -29.71
C PRO A 234 5.08 -38.53 -30.61
N LYS A 235 5.83 -37.51 -30.16
CA LYS A 235 7.08 -37.01 -30.78
C LYS A 235 8.28 -37.94 -30.45
N PRO A 236 9.29 -38.07 -31.33
CA PRO A 236 10.45 -38.95 -31.10
C PRO A 236 11.36 -38.47 -29.95
N ALA A 237 11.97 -39.44 -29.26
CA ALA A 237 12.87 -39.22 -28.13
C ALA A 237 14.20 -38.54 -28.53
N PRO A 238 14.76 -37.65 -27.69
CA PRO A 238 16.05 -37.01 -27.93
C PRO A 238 17.23 -37.97 -27.67
N SER A 239 18.28 -37.80 -28.48
CA SER A 239 19.56 -38.53 -28.41
C SER A 239 20.35 -38.20 -27.14
N PRO A 240 21.10 -39.15 -26.55
CA PRO A 240 21.87 -38.93 -25.33
C PRO A 240 23.04 -37.95 -25.52
N GLU A 241 23.22 -37.08 -24.53
CA GLU A 241 24.31 -36.10 -24.42
C GLU A 241 25.68 -36.77 -24.13
N PRO A 242 26.79 -36.21 -24.65
CA PRO A 242 28.14 -36.74 -24.43
C PRO A 242 28.63 -36.49 -23.00
N GLN A 243 29.37 -37.49 -22.47
CA GLN A 243 29.95 -37.45 -21.13
C GLN A 243 30.96 -36.30 -20.95
N PRO A 244 30.98 -35.66 -19.76
CA PRO A 244 31.93 -34.58 -19.46
C PRO A 244 33.37 -35.09 -19.34
N GLN A 245 34.30 -34.34 -19.94
CA GLN A 245 35.75 -34.56 -19.82
C GLN A 245 36.26 -34.19 -18.41
N PRO A 246 37.31 -34.87 -17.91
CA PRO A 246 37.88 -34.61 -16.60
C PRO A 246 38.54 -33.23 -16.49
N VAL A 247 38.29 -32.59 -15.34
CA VAL A 247 38.80 -31.26 -14.98
C VAL A 247 40.31 -31.31 -14.73
N PRO A 248 41.12 -30.38 -15.28
CA PRO A 248 42.55 -30.29 -15.02
C PRO A 248 42.86 -29.98 -13.54
N GLN A 249 43.90 -30.61 -13.00
CA GLN A 249 44.39 -30.36 -11.64
C GLN A 249 44.90 -28.92 -11.46
N PRO A 250 44.73 -28.32 -10.26
CA PRO A 250 45.23 -26.99 -9.96
C PRO A 250 46.76 -26.90 -10.01
N GLN A 251 47.29 -25.89 -10.68
CA GLN A 251 48.72 -25.56 -10.65
C GLN A 251 49.12 -25.00 -9.27
N PRO A 252 50.37 -25.24 -8.83
CA PRO A 252 50.87 -24.77 -7.54
C PRO A 252 50.99 -23.24 -7.48
N VAL A 253 50.65 -22.70 -6.30
CA VAL A 253 50.67 -21.28 -5.96
C VAL A 253 52.11 -20.75 -5.95
N PRO A 254 52.42 -19.62 -6.61
CA PRO A 254 53.74 -19.00 -6.55
C PRO A 254 54.12 -18.54 -5.13
N GLN A 255 55.37 -18.78 -4.74
CA GLN A 255 55.95 -18.27 -3.49
C GLN A 255 56.03 -16.73 -3.48
N PRO A 256 55.85 -16.09 -2.31
CA PRO A 256 55.93 -14.64 -2.18
C PRO A 256 57.35 -14.12 -2.46
N GLN A 257 57.43 -13.09 -3.31
CA GLN A 257 58.66 -12.33 -3.56
C GLN A 257 59.06 -11.51 -2.31
N PRO A 258 60.37 -11.30 -2.07
CA PRO A 258 60.87 -10.48 -0.97
C PRO A 258 60.45 -9.01 -1.08
N ALA A 259 60.12 -8.41 0.06
CA ALA A 259 59.80 -7.00 0.19
C ALA A 259 60.99 -6.09 -0.16
N PRO A 260 60.76 -4.92 -0.79
CA PRO A 260 61.81 -3.93 -1.05
C PRO A 260 62.36 -3.32 0.26
N PRO A 261 63.63 -2.90 0.28
CA PRO A 261 64.27 -2.36 1.47
C PRO A 261 63.70 -1.00 1.89
N VAL A 262 63.63 -0.80 3.20
CA VAL A 262 63.19 0.41 3.89
C VAL A 262 64.16 1.57 3.62
N PRO A 263 63.69 2.75 3.15
CA PRO A 263 64.53 3.94 3.03
C PRO A 263 64.95 4.49 4.39
N GLU A 264 66.22 4.91 4.50
CA GLU A 264 66.80 5.54 5.70
C GLU A 264 66.07 6.82 6.13
N PRO A 265 65.99 7.10 7.45
CA PRO A 265 65.34 8.29 7.97
C PRO A 265 66.14 9.57 7.66
N LYS A 266 65.45 10.56 7.10
CA LYS A 266 65.97 11.93 6.89
C LYS A 266 66.15 12.64 8.25
N PRO A 267 67.14 13.55 8.41
CA PRO A 267 67.43 14.19 9.69
C PRO A 267 66.29 15.11 10.17
N GLU A 268 66.04 15.11 11.48
CA GLU A 268 65.12 16.03 12.17
C GLU A 268 65.52 17.49 11.96
N PRO A 269 64.59 18.37 11.53
CA PRO A 269 64.82 19.81 11.58
C PRO A 269 64.68 20.33 13.02
N ALA A 270 65.57 21.26 13.37
CA ALA A 270 65.66 21.92 14.67
C ALA A 270 64.34 22.63 15.08
N PRO A 271 64.01 22.68 16.39
CA PRO A 271 62.79 23.31 16.86
C PRO A 271 62.82 24.83 16.65
N THR A 272 61.86 25.33 15.87
CA THR A 272 61.52 26.75 15.78
C THR A 272 60.80 27.22 17.05
N PRO A 273 61.03 28.47 17.51
CA PRO A 273 60.49 29.00 18.75
C PRO A 273 58.97 29.08 18.76
N ILE A 274 58.38 28.71 19.91
CA ILE A 274 56.94 28.75 20.21
C ILE A 274 56.41 30.19 20.09
N PRO A 275 55.42 30.47 19.22
CA PRO A 275 54.72 31.74 19.21
C PRO A 275 53.88 31.90 20.49
N ALA A 276 53.92 33.10 21.08
CA ALA A 276 53.07 33.48 22.20
C ALA A 276 51.56 33.25 21.87
N PRO A 277 50.74 32.85 22.85
CA PRO A 277 49.33 32.54 22.61
C PRO A 277 48.59 33.77 22.11
N ALA A 278 47.93 33.60 20.96
CA ALA A 278 46.98 34.57 20.42
C ALA A 278 45.79 34.73 21.38
N PRO A 279 45.20 35.93 21.48
CA PRO A 279 44.00 36.15 22.28
C PRO A 279 42.86 35.23 21.80
N PRO A 280 41.97 34.79 22.71
CA PRO A 280 40.88 33.88 22.36
C PRO A 280 40.02 34.48 21.24
N ALA A 281 39.75 33.66 20.23
CA ALA A 281 38.82 33.99 19.17
C ALA A 281 37.45 34.35 19.77
N PRO A 282 36.75 35.38 19.26
CA PRO A 282 35.40 35.69 19.68
C PRO A 282 34.50 34.46 19.49
N GLU A 283 33.61 34.23 20.45
CA GLU A 283 32.60 33.17 20.39
C GLU A 283 31.94 33.13 19.00
N PRO A 284 31.75 31.93 18.42
CA PRO A 284 31.02 31.81 17.16
C PRO A 284 29.66 32.46 17.33
N ALA A 285 29.37 33.43 16.46
CA ALA A 285 28.03 33.98 16.36
C ALA A 285 27.05 32.80 16.18
N PRO A 286 25.89 32.81 16.88
CA PRO A 286 24.93 31.73 16.79
C PRO A 286 24.62 31.46 15.32
N GLU A 287 24.74 30.21 14.90
CA GLU A 287 24.34 29.78 13.56
C GLU A 287 22.96 30.37 13.26
N PRO A 288 22.76 30.99 12.08
CA PRO A 288 21.44 31.44 11.69
C PRO A 288 20.51 30.23 11.78
N LYS A 289 19.54 30.28 12.69
CA LYS A 289 18.49 29.26 12.80
C LYS A 289 17.94 29.07 11.39
N LYS A 290 18.17 27.88 10.84
CA LYS A 290 17.47 27.38 9.65
C LYS A 290 15.99 27.72 9.88
N PRO A 291 15.31 28.42 8.96
CA PRO A 291 13.89 28.72 9.13
C PRO A 291 13.21 27.40 9.50
N GLU A 292 12.49 27.37 10.64
CA GLU A 292 11.69 26.20 10.99
C GLU A 292 10.83 25.88 9.77
N ALA A 293 11.08 24.71 9.18
CA ALA A 293 10.28 24.26 8.06
C ALA A 293 8.81 24.33 8.51
N PRO A 294 7.91 24.89 7.68
CA PRO A 294 6.50 24.93 8.04
C PRO A 294 6.05 23.54 8.45
N ALA A 295 5.27 23.44 9.53
CA ALA A 295 4.78 22.16 10.02
C ALA A 295 4.17 21.34 8.86
N PRO A 296 4.46 20.03 8.78
CA PRO A 296 3.98 19.20 7.68
C PRO A 296 2.46 19.30 7.57
N SER A 297 1.94 19.33 6.35
CA SER A 297 0.50 19.32 6.13
C SER A 297 -0.13 18.08 6.81
N PRO A 298 -1.42 18.13 7.21
CA PRO A 298 -2.07 16.95 7.79
C PRO A 298 -1.96 15.69 6.92
N GLN A 299 -1.98 15.86 5.59
CA GLN A 299 -1.76 14.76 4.64
C GLN A 299 -0.34 14.21 4.69
N ALA A 300 0.67 15.08 4.75
CA ALA A 300 2.06 14.66 4.90
C ALA A 300 2.31 13.97 6.25
N ALA A 301 1.71 14.47 7.33
CA ALA A 301 1.78 13.84 8.65
C ALA A 301 1.17 12.43 8.65
N ALA A 302 -0.04 12.26 8.09
CA ALA A 302 -0.70 10.95 8.00
C ALA A 302 0.08 9.96 7.11
N MET A 303 0.67 10.44 6.01
CA MET A 303 1.58 9.65 5.19
C MET A 303 2.79 9.16 5.97
N MET A 304 3.48 10.07 6.68
CA MET A 304 4.67 9.72 7.46
C MET A 304 4.33 8.71 8.56
N GLU A 305 3.20 8.89 9.24
CA GLU A 305 2.71 7.94 10.24
C GLU A 305 2.49 6.56 9.63
N MET A 306 1.79 6.47 8.48
CA MET A 306 1.57 5.21 7.77
C MET A 306 2.89 4.57 7.32
N ALA A 307 3.81 5.37 6.77
CA ALA A 307 5.12 4.91 6.33
C ALA A 307 5.97 4.38 7.49
N SER A 308 5.88 4.99 8.67
CA SER A 308 6.57 4.55 9.90
C SER A 308 5.85 3.44 10.68
N SER A 309 4.66 3.03 10.24
CA SER A 309 3.88 2.00 10.93
C SER A 309 4.08 0.62 10.29
N PRO A 310 4.14 -0.47 11.08
CA PRO A 310 4.09 -1.83 10.55
C PRO A 310 2.81 -2.10 9.75
N ILE A 311 2.81 -3.16 8.94
CA ILE A 311 1.60 -3.61 8.25
C ILE A 311 0.75 -4.45 9.21
N ASP A 312 -0.47 -3.99 9.50
CA ASP A 312 -1.40 -4.66 10.42
C ASP A 312 -1.90 -6.02 9.91
N ASN A 313 -2.03 -6.19 8.59
CA ASN A 313 -2.49 -7.45 8.02
C ASN A 313 -1.35 -8.49 8.04
N PRO A 314 -1.48 -9.59 8.80
CA PRO A 314 -0.36 -10.52 9.02
C PRO A 314 0.09 -11.22 7.74
N GLY A 315 -0.82 -11.57 6.83
CA GLY A 315 -0.46 -12.17 5.54
C GLY A 315 0.27 -11.20 4.61
N LYS A 316 -0.11 -9.92 4.60
CA LYS A 316 0.64 -8.88 3.87
C LYS A 316 1.97 -8.55 4.55
N ALA A 317 2.04 -8.55 5.87
CA ALA A 317 3.29 -8.36 6.58
C ALA A 317 4.29 -9.49 6.24
N ALA A 318 3.84 -10.75 6.26
CA ALA A 318 4.65 -11.90 5.89
C ALA A 318 5.20 -11.85 4.44
N LEU A 319 4.49 -11.23 3.49
CA LEU A 319 5.02 -10.99 2.14
C LEU A 319 6.33 -10.17 2.11
N LEU A 320 6.55 -9.32 3.11
CA LEU A 320 7.72 -8.46 3.22
C LEU A 320 8.97 -9.20 3.74
N LYS A 321 8.87 -10.48 4.08
CA LYS A 321 10.00 -11.29 4.55
C LYS A 321 10.59 -12.16 3.45
N SER A 322 11.86 -12.51 3.60
CA SER A 322 12.45 -13.60 2.81
C SER A 322 11.85 -14.94 3.24
N VAL A 323 11.77 -15.89 2.31
CA VAL A 323 11.12 -17.18 2.58
C VAL A 323 11.82 -17.97 3.68
N GLU A 324 13.13 -17.79 3.83
CA GLU A 324 13.96 -18.43 4.85
C GLU A 324 13.68 -17.92 6.27
N LYS A 325 13.17 -16.69 6.39
CA LYS A 325 12.86 -16.06 7.69
C LYS A 325 11.41 -16.25 8.12
N LEU A 326 10.57 -16.82 7.26
CA LEU A 326 9.16 -17.05 7.53
C LEU A 326 8.95 -18.28 8.40
N THR A 327 8.21 -18.09 9.48
CA THR A 327 7.67 -19.18 10.30
C THR A 327 6.52 -19.88 9.57
N GLU A 328 6.18 -21.10 10.02
CA GLU A 328 5.02 -21.83 9.48
C GLU A 328 3.70 -21.08 9.75
N SER A 329 3.58 -20.38 10.88
CA SER A 329 2.38 -19.59 11.20
C SER A 329 2.21 -18.40 10.26
N GLU A 330 3.28 -17.68 9.94
CA GLU A 330 3.23 -16.56 8.98
C GLU A 330 2.92 -17.02 7.56
N MET A 331 3.43 -18.19 7.16
CA MET A 331 3.05 -18.83 5.91
C MET A 331 1.55 -19.17 5.92
N LYS A 332 1.02 -19.70 7.02
CA LYS A 332 -0.43 -19.94 7.17
C LYS A 332 -1.23 -18.63 7.15
N ASP A 333 -0.72 -17.55 7.73
CA ASP A 333 -1.36 -16.23 7.66
C ASP A 333 -1.44 -15.71 6.22
N MET A 334 -0.40 -15.94 5.41
CA MET A 334 -0.44 -15.67 3.98
C MET A 334 -1.52 -16.49 3.29
N ILE A 335 -1.60 -17.79 3.56
CA ILE A 335 -2.67 -18.66 3.05
C ILE A 335 -4.04 -18.10 3.45
N HIS A 336 -4.27 -17.81 4.73
CA HIS A 336 -5.55 -17.28 5.22
C HIS A 336 -5.89 -15.92 4.59
N SER A 337 -4.91 -15.04 4.41
CA SER A 337 -5.11 -13.74 3.76
C SER A 337 -5.48 -13.86 2.27
N ALA A 338 -5.07 -14.94 1.61
CA ALA A 338 -5.41 -15.24 0.21
C ALA A 338 -6.74 -16.02 0.06
N GLN A 339 -7.33 -16.54 1.14
CA GLN A 339 -8.50 -17.40 1.10
C GLN A 339 -9.82 -16.62 1.24
N GLY A 340 -10.19 -15.86 0.22
CA GLY A 340 -11.52 -15.24 0.07
C GLY A 340 -12.24 -15.53 -1.25
N ASP A 341 -11.55 -16.17 -2.20
CA ASP A 341 -12.13 -16.66 -3.47
C ASP A 341 -11.12 -17.63 -4.10
N TYR A 342 -11.32 -18.94 -3.91
CA TYR A 342 -10.38 -19.98 -4.34
C TYR A 342 -10.55 -20.28 -5.83
N ARG A 343 -9.92 -19.44 -6.67
CA ARG A 343 -9.69 -19.72 -8.11
C ARG A 343 -8.26 -19.38 -8.54
N GLY A 344 -7.25 -19.63 -7.71
CA GLY A 344 -5.83 -19.53 -8.10
C GLY A 344 -5.48 -18.28 -8.94
N TRP A 345 -4.64 -18.47 -9.97
CA TRP A 345 -4.14 -17.49 -10.96
C TRP A 345 -5.23 -16.65 -11.70
N ARG A 346 -6.52 -16.83 -11.39
CA ARG A 346 -7.66 -16.12 -12.01
C ARG A 346 -8.33 -15.08 -11.11
N SER A 347 -7.75 -14.74 -9.95
CA SER A 347 -8.37 -13.77 -9.03
C SER A 347 -8.43 -12.33 -9.57
N GLY A 348 -7.65 -12.01 -10.61
CA GLY A 348 -7.52 -10.63 -11.13
C GLY A 348 -6.81 -9.66 -10.18
N ASP A 349 -6.47 -10.09 -8.96
CA ASP A 349 -5.72 -9.35 -7.94
C ASP A 349 -4.26 -9.83 -7.94
N PRO A 350 -3.30 -9.03 -8.45
CA PRO A 350 -1.90 -9.38 -8.47
C PRO A 350 -1.32 -9.65 -7.08
N LEU A 351 -1.74 -8.90 -6.04
CA LEU A 351 -1.16 -9.06 -4.71
C LEU A 351 -1.53 -10.41 -4.11
N LYS A 352 -2.76 -10.86 -4.31
CA LYS A 352 -3.21 -12.20 -3.90
C LYS A 352 -2.49 -13.31 -4.66
N ALA A 353 -2.19 -13.11 -5.95
CA ALA A 353 -1.38 -14.04 -6.72
C ALA A 353 0.04 -14.13 -6.14
N HIS A 354 0.65 -12.99 -5.82
CA HIS A 354 1.97 -12.92 -5.15
C HIS A 354 1.99 -13.62 -3.81
N THR A 355 0.94 -13.49 -2.99
CA THR A 355 0.82 -14.25 -1.73
C THR A 355 0.91 -15.75 -1.98
N TYR A 356 0.19 -16.26 -2.98
CA TYR A 356 0.22 -17.68 -3.31
C TYR A 356 1.57 -18.13 -3.87
N GLU A 357 2.15 -17.33 -4.75
CA GLU A 357 3.48 -17.61 -5.34
C GLU A 357 4.55 -17.66 -4.25
N LYS A 358 4.49 -16.75 -3.28
CA LYS A 358 5.39 -16.73 -2.12
C LYS A 358 5.17 -17.93 -1.18
N VAL A 359 3.93 -18.42 -1.00
CA VAL A 359 3.68 -19.69 -0.28
C VAL A 359 4.36 -20.86 -0.98
N GLN A 360 4.26 -20.94 -2.31
CA GLN A 360 4.94 -21.98 -3.09
C GLN A 360 6.46 -21.87 -2.96
N ASP A 361 7.01 -20.66 -3.03
CA ASP A 361 8.45 -20.44 -2.87
C ASP A 361 8.93 -20.82 -1.47
N TRP A 362 8.11 -20.57 -0.44
CA TRP A 362 8.39 -21.05 0.92
C TRP A 362 8.43 -22.58 0.99
N HIS A 363 7.48 -23.28 0.34
CA HIS A 363 7.51 -24.74 0.28
C HIS A 363 8.76 -25.26 -0.42
N VAL A 364 9.12 -24.67 -1.57
CA VAL A 364 10.35 -25.02 -2.29
C VAL A 364 11.59 -24.75 -1.43
N ALA A 365 11.64 -23.62 -0.73
CA ALA A 365 12.77 -23.32 0.15
C ALA A 365 12.88 -24.34 1.30
N MET A 366 11.76 -24.70 1.93
CA MET A 366 11.75 -25.56 3.12
C MET A 366 11.85 -27.06 2.80
N TYR A 367 11.28 -27.52 1.68
CA TYR A 367 11.15 -28.96 1.35
C TYR A 367 11.80 -29.36 0.01
N GLY A 368 12.23 -28.39 -0.81
CA GLY A 368 12.71 -28.62 -2.17
C GLY A 368 11.57 -28.73 -3.20
N ASP A 369 11.94 -28.83 -4.47
CA ASP A 369 11.03 -29.01 -5.62
C ASP A 369 11.26 -30.35 -6.35
N GLY A 370 11.91 -31.30 -5.67
CA GLY A 370 12.14 -32.65 -6.16
C GLY A 370 10.84 -33.48 -6.29
N PRO A 371 10.88 -34.60 -7.03
CA PRO A 371 9.73 -35.47 -7.17
C PRO A 371 9.29 -36.05 -5.82
N GLN A 372 7.98 -36.15 -5.62
CA GLN A 372 7.37 -36.79 -4.46
C GLN A 372 7.85 -38.25 -4.33
N GLY A 373 8.47 -38.59 -3.20
CA GLY A 373 8.84 -39.97 -2.89
C GLY A 373 7.61 -40.81 -2.58
N ASN A 374 7.64 -42.10 -2.95
CA ASN A 374 6.57 -43.05 -2.66
C ASN A 374 7.15 -44.31 -2.00
N ASP A 375 6.47 -44.82 -0.97
CA ASP A 375 6.72 -46.13 -0.37
C ASP A 375 5.48 -47.02 -0.53
N GLY A 376 5.62 -48.14 -1.23
CA GLY A 376 4.49 -49.03 -1.54
C GLY A 376 3.32 -48.34 -2.27
N GLY A 377 3.59 -47.31 -3.08
CA GLY A 377 2.58 -46.51 -3.77
C GLY A 377 1.94 -45.38 -2.93
N LYS A 378 2.25 -45.29 -1.63
CA LYS A 378 1.82 -44.17 -0.77
C LYS A 378 2.84 -43.03 -0.83
N PRO A 379 2.41 -41.76 -0.96
CA PRO A 379 3.30 -40.62 -0.84
C PRO A 379 3.99 -40.61 0.54
N ILE A 380 5.30 -40.43 0.55
CA ILE A 380 6.09 -40.22 1.76
C ILE A 380 5.95 -38.74 2.15
N GLU A 381 5.63 -38.46 3.41
CA GLU A 381 5.57 -37.07 3.87
C GLU A 381 6.97 -36.43 3.75
N PRO A 382 7.11 -35.31 3.00
CA PRO A 382 8.42 -34.71 2.76
C PRO A 382 8.98 -34.12 4.06
N ALA A 383 10.22 -34.49 4.38
CA ALA A 383 10.94 -33.87 5.48
C ALA A 383 11.53 -32.51 5.05
N PRO A 384 11.53 -31.47 5.92
CA PRO A 384 12.17 -30.21 5.60
C PRO A 384 13.68 -30.40 5.33
N ILE A 385 14.17 -29.84 4.22
CA ILE A 385 15.60 -29.83 3.86
C ILE A 385 16.39 -28.78 4.67
N ARG A 386 15.69 -27.88 5.37
CA ARG A 386 16.25 -26.89 6.29
C ARG A 386 15.32 -26.69 7.49
N PRO A 387 15.83 -26.26 8.66
CA PRO A 387 15.00 -26.00 9.82
C PRO A 387 14.02 -24.85 9.55
N ILE A 388 12.75 -25.07 9.87
CA ILE A 388 11.71 -24.03 9.78
C ILE A 388 11.82 -23.13 11.02
N PRO A 389 11.92 -21.79 10.85
CA PRO A 389 11.94 -20.85 11.97
C PRO A 389 10.73 -21.04 12.90
N GLN A 390 11.00 -21.11 14.20
CA GLN A 390 9.97 -21.25 15.24
C GLN A 390 9.55 -19.92 15.85
N GLN A 391 10.43 -18.91 15.78
CA GLN A 391 10.20 -17.57 16.32
C GLN A 391 10.12 -16.55 15.18
N GLN A 392 9.15 -15.64 15.28
CA GLN A 392 9.02 -14.55 14.33
C GLN A 392 10.21 -13.60 14.44
N SER A 393 10.73 -13.21 13.28
CA SER A 393 11.77 -12.19 13.14
C SER A 393 11.17 -10.81 12.84
N PRO A 394 11.88 -9.70 13.10
CA PRO A 394 11.43 -8.39 12.63
C PRO A 394 11.45 -8.30 11.10
N HIS A 395 10.63 -7.39 10.55
CA HIS A 395 10.74 -7.02 9.14
C HIS A 395 11.96 -6.13 8.96
N THR A 396 12.86 -6.52 8.06
CA THR A 396 14.14 -5.84 7.87
C THR A 396 14.39 -5.58 6.40
N THR A 397 15.13 -4.52 6.11
CA THR A 397 15.75 -4.29 4.81
C THR A 397 16.89 -5.30 4.57
N PRO A 398 17.42 -5.45 3.34
CA PRO A 398 18.53 -6.36 3.06
C PRO A 398 19.81 -6.10 3.88
N ASP A 399 20.04 -4.84 4.27
CA ASP A 399 21.13 -4.39 5.13
C ASP A 399 20.84 -4.53 6.64
N GLY A 400 19.65 -5.00 7.01
CA GLY A 400 19.29 -5.35 8.39
C GLY A 400 18.66 -4.23 9.21
N GLU A 401 18.40 -3.06 8.62
CA GLU A 401 17.61 -1.99 9.26
C GLU A 401 16.17 -2.45 9.47
N GLU A 402 15.54 -2.06 10.57
CA GLU A 402 14.11 -2.33 10.77
C GLU A 402 13.28 -1.60 9.70
N LEU A 403 12.43 -2.37 9.02
CA LEU A 403 11.76 -1.90 7.82
C LEU A 403 10.90 -0.66 8.06
N TRP A 404 10.22 -0.58 9.21
CA TRP A 404 9.36 0.57 9.54
C TRP A 404 10.17 1.85 9.79
N GLN A 405 11.41 1.74 10.28
CA GLN A 405 12.32 2.89 10.45
C GLN A 405 12.79 3.37 9.08
N ALA A 406 13.25 2.42 8.25
CA ALA A 406 13.65 2.69 6.87
C ALA A 406 12.53 3.39 6.09
N THR A 407 11.30 2.86 6.15
CA THR A 407 10.15 3.44 5.44
C THR A 407 9.64 4.73 6.07
N GLY A 408 9.81 4.92 7.38
CA GLY A 408 9.60 6.20 8.05
C GLY A 408 10.52 7.31 7.52
N ARG A 409 11.82 7.01 7.35
CA ARG A 409 12.80 7.96 6.75
C ARG A 409 12.45 8.30 5.30
N LEU A 410 12.06 7.30 4.51
CA LEU A 410 11.57 7.50 3.14
C LEU A 410 10.31 8.37 3.11
N GLY A 411 9.37 8.14 4.04
CA GLY A 411 8.18 8.97 4.23
C GLY A 411 8.54 10.43 4.55
N GLN A 412 9.53 10.66 5.41
CA GLN A 412 10.03 12.01 5.72
C GLN A 412 10.62 12.69 4.48
N GLN A 413 11.44 12.00 3.69
CA GLN A 413 11.99 12.57 2.44
C GLN A 413 10.88 12.96 1.45
N VAL A 414 9.80 12.18 1.37
CA VAL A 414 8.65 12.51 0.53
C VAL A 414 7.91 13.73 1.08
N ALA A 415 7.81 13.87 2.42
CA ALA A 415 7.21 15.03 3.06
C ALA A 415 8.06 16.31 2.88
N ASP A 416 9.38 16.19 2.94
CA ASP A 416 10.31 17.30 2.69
C ASP A 416 10.18 17.78 1.23
N ALA A 417 10.14 16.84 0.28
CA ALA A 417 9.88 17.15 -1.12
C ALA A 417 8.49 17.77 -1.35
N ALA A 418 7.47 17.35 -0.57
CA ALA A 418 6.13 17.93 -0.64
C ALA A 418 6.09 19.41 -0.26
N GLY A 419 7.04 19.90 0.55
CA GLY A 419 7.17 21.32 0.86
C GLY A 419 7.56 22.17 -0.35
N ALA A 420 8.32 21.61 -1.30
CA ALA A 420 8.76 22.30 -2.51
C ALA A 420 7.84 22.02 -3.72
N ASP A 421 7.48 20.75 -3.92
CA ASP A 421 6.76 20.29 -5.12
C ASP A 421 5.24 20.35 -4.95
N GLY A 422 4.76 20.43 -3.70
CA GLY A 422 3.39 20.12 -3.32
C GLY A 422 3.16 18.62 -3.09
N TYR A 423 2.35 18.30 -2.09
CA TYR A 423 2.10 16.92 -1.63
C TYR A 423 1.75 15.94 -2.76
N ALA A 424 0.76 16.27 -3.59
CA ALA A 424 0.32 15.38 -4.67
C ALA A 424 1.43 15.10 -5.69
N GLN A 425 2.29 16.08 -5.99
CA GLN A 425 3.39 15.91 -6.94
C GLN A 425 4.51 15.08 -6.33
N ALA A 426 4.85 15.30 -5.05
CA ALA A 426 5.83 14.48 -4.34
C ALA A 426 5.39 13.01 -4.27
N VAL A 427 4.13 12.74 -3.90
CA VAL A 427 3.59 11.37 -3.88
C VAL A 427 3.53 10.75 -5.28
N THR A 428 3.15 11.53 -6.30
CA THR A 428 3.20 11.07 -7.70
C THR A 428 4.63 10.69 -8.11
N GLY A 429 5.62 11.47 -7.67
CA GLY A 429 7.04 11.17 -7.86
C GLY A 429 7.42 9.83 -7.22
N LEU A 430 7.00 9.58 -5.98
CA LEU A 430 7.22 8.29 -5.31
C LEU A 430 6.57 7.13 -6.08
N GLN A 431 5.29 7.26 -6.45
CA GLN A 431 4.55 6.22 -7.16
C GLN A 431 5.20 5.87 -8.51
N ARG A 432 5.67 6.88 -9.25
CA ARG A 432 6.45 6.69 -10.48
C ARG A 432 7.77 6.00 -10.23
N GLY A 433 8.50 6.46 -9.23
CA GLY A 433 9.76 5.84 -8.80
C GLY A 433 9.59 4.36 -8.50
N LEU A 434 8.62 4.01 -7.65
CA LEU A 434 8.31 2.63 -7.28
C LEU A 434 7.94 1.77 -8.51
N ASN A 435 7.16 2.31 -9.45
CA ASN A 435 6.83 1.63 -10.68
C ASN A 435 8.07 1.34 -11.54
N MET A 436 8.93 2.34 -11.76
CA MET A 436 10.16 2.16 -12.54
C MET A 436 11.13 1.20 -11.85
N LEU A 437 11.30 1.32 -10.53
CA LEU A 437 12.15 0.43 -9.74
C LEU A 437 11.68 -1.02 -9.84
N GLY A 438 10.37 -1.25 -9.75
CA GLY A 438 9.78 -2.57 -9.93
C GLY A 438 9.98 -3.15 -11.33
N GLU A 439 9.92 -2.33 -12.37
CA GLU A 439 10.18 -2.74 -13.75
C GLU A 439 11.67 -3.07 -13.99
N ALA A 440 12.58 -2.25 -13.45
CA ALA A 440 14.01 -2.40 -13.62
C ALA A 440 14.58 -3.58 -12.80
N ASN A 441 13.94 -3.87 -11.66
CA ASN A 441 14.34 -4.94 -10.75
C ASN A 441 13.20 -5.96 -10.64
N PRO A 442 12.97 -6.84 -11.62
CA PRO A 442 11.94 -7.87 -11.50
C PRO A 442 12.22 -8.81 -10.32
N LEU A 443 11.20 -9.54 -9.88
CA LEU A 443 11.36 -10.60 -8.89
C LEU A 443 12.29 -11.71 -9.44
N PRO A 444 13.03 -12.42 -8.56
CA PRO A 444 13.91 -13.51 -8.99
C PRO A 444 13.17 -14.62 -9.75
N GLY A 445 13.90 -15.49 -10.44
CA GLY A 445 13.29 -16.67 -11.06
C GLY A 445 12.66 -17.60 -10.01
N ARG A 446 11.51 -18.19 -10.35
CA ARG A 446 10.85 -19.21 -9.52
C ARG A 446 11.31 -20.61 -9.91
N SER A 447 11.01 -21.59 -9.05
CA SER A 447 11.20 -23.00 -9.41
C SER A 447 10.50 -23.31 -10.75
N PRO A 448 11.17 -24.05 -11.67
CA PRO A 448 10.56 -24.48 -12.92
C PRO A 448 9.24 -25.23 -12.74
N ALA A 449 8.99 -25.83 -11.57
CA ALA A 449 7.75 -26.53 -11.24
C ALA A 449 6.50 -25.62 -11.21
N TYR A 450 6.66 -24.31 -10.94
CA TYR A 450 5.54 -23.40 -10.68
C TYR A 450 5.39 -22.25 -11.70
N GLY A 451 6.28 -22.14 -12.69
CA GLY A 451 6.24 -21.08 -13.70
C GLY A 451 6.66 -19.70 -13.16
N PRO A 452 6.68 -18.65 -14.02
CA PRO A 452 7.14 -17.32 -13.62
C PRO A 452 6.17 -16.62 -12.66
N TYR A 453 6.66 -15.61 -11.94
CA TYR A 453 5.82 -14.74 -11.11
C TYR A 453 4.75 -14.03 -11.95
N THR A 454 3.58 -13.83 -11.35
CA THR A 454 2.59 -12.87 -11.82
C THR A 454 3.21 -11.48 -11.78
N LYS A 455 2.91 -10.59 -12.74
CA LYS A 455 3.44 -9.23 -12.67
C LYS A 455 2.81 -8.50 -11.48
N LEU A 456 3.64 -7.90 -10.62
CA LEU A 456 3.18 -6.93 -9.62
C LEU A 456 2.45 -5.81 -10.38
N GLY A 457 1.21 -5.52 -9.96
CA GLY A 457 0.46 -4.40 -10.52
C GLY A 457 1.20 -3.09 -10.30
N ARG A 458 1.09 -2.15 -11.24
CA ARG A 458 1.61 -0.79 -11.06
C ARG A 458 0.84 -0.10 -9.95
N VAL A 459 1.53 0.68 -9.13
CA VAL A 459 0.90 1.62 -8.20
C VAL A 459 0.25 2.73 -9.03
N ALA A 460 -0.98 3.11 -8.68
CA ALA A 460 -1.64 4.24 -9.32
C ALA A 460 -0.79 5.52 -9.13
N GLU A 461 -0.65 6.33 -10.18
CA GLU A 461 0.06 7.62 -10.14
C GLU A 461 -0.95 8.76 -9.86
N ASP A 462 -1.67 8.67 -8.75
CA ASP A 462 -2.80 9.55 -8.40
C ASP A 462 -2.43 10.64 -7.38
N GLY A 463 -1.19 10.65 -6.88
CA GLY A 463 -0.74 11.59 -5.86
C GLY A 463 -1.37 11.34 -4.48
N ALA A 464 -2.03 10.20 -4.28
CA ALA A 464 -2.62 9.80 -3.00
C ALA A 464 -1.75 8.71 -2.33
N TYR A 465 -1.23 9.05 -1.15
CA TYR A 465 -0.52 8.06 -0.34
C TYR A 465 -1.54 7.25 0.47
N GLY A 466 -1.91 6.09 -0.07
CA GLY A 466 -2.80 5.14 0.59
C GLY A 466 -2.13 3.77 0.79
N PRO A 467 -2.89 2.77 1.27
CA PRO A 467 -2.36 1.44 1.62
C PRO A 467 -1.63 0.71 0.48
N GLN A 468 -1.98 0.99 -0.78
CA GLN A 468 -1.29 0.39 -1.94
C GLN A 468 0.10 1.00 -2.16
N THR A 469 0.19 2.33 -2.14
CA THR A 469 1.46 3.06 -2.22
C THR A 469 2.37 2.69 -1.06
N ASP A 470 1.80 2.62 0.15
CA ASP A 470 2.53 2.24 1.36
C ASP A 470 3.07 0.81 1.33
N PHE A 471 2.24 -0.15 0.90
CA PHE A 471 2.69 -1.52 0.71
C PHE A 471 3.81 -1.61 -0.33
N ALA A 472 3.68 -0.91 -1.47
CA ALA A 472 4.69 -0.89 -2.52
C ALA A 472 6.02 -0.29 -2.03
N LEU A 473 5.95 0.78 -1.22
CA LEU A 473 7.12 1.38 -0.57
C LEU A 473 7.84 0.36 0.32
N LYS A 474 7.10 -0.26 1.24
CA LYS A 474 7.64 -1.25 2.18
C LYS A 474 8.17 -2.49 1.47
N HIS A 475 7.47 -2.96 0.44
CA HIS A 475 7.90 -4.11 -0.34
C HIS A 475 9.19 -3.82 -1.14
N ALA A 476 9.31 -2.62 -1.72
CA ALA A 476 10.54 -2.21 -2.40
C ALA A 476 11.71 -2.08 -1.42
N ALA A 477 11.50 -1.42 -0.27
CA ALA A 477 12.54 -1.25 0.75
C ALA A 477 12.99 -2.59 1.36
N ALA A 478 12.06 -3.52 1.63
CA ALA A 478 12.38 -4.85 2.14
C ALA A 478 13.21 -5.69 1.16
N ARG A 479 12.98 -5.51 -0.15
CA ARG A 479 13.63 -6.31 -1.19
C ARG A 479 14.95 -5.72 -1.70
N LEU A 480 14.99 -4.40 -1.86
CA LEU A 480 16.08 -3.69 -2.53
C LEU A 480 16.84 -2.74 -1.61
N GLY A 481 16.35 -2.53 -0.38
CA GLY A 481 16.90 -1.57 0.57
C GLY A 481 16.33 -0.16 0.37
N ALA A 482 16.39 0.63 1.44
CA ALA A 482 15.98 2.04 1.39
C ALA A 482 16.74 2.85 0.33
N PRO A 483 18.07 2.74 0.16
CA PRO A 483 18.81 3.54 -0.83
C PRO A 483 18.26 3.40 -2.24
N LYS A 484 17.90 2.18 -2.68
CA LYS A 484 17.30 1.97 -4.00
C LYS A 484 15.93 2.61 -4.16
N VAL A 485 15.17 2.74 -3.08
CA VAL A 485 13.91 3.49 -3.09
C VAL A 485 14.16 5.00 -3.16
N GLU A 486 15.18 5.52 -2.48
CA GLU A 486 15.58 6.93 -2.54
C GLU A 486 15.97 7.33 -3.97
N GLU A 487 16.81 6.51 -4.62
CA GLU A 487 17.20 6.68 -6.03
C GLU A 487 15.99 6.68 -6.96
N ALA A 488 15.06 5.72 -6.76
CA ALA A 488 13.85 5.61 -7.54
C ALA A 488 12.92 6.82 -7.33
N PHE A 489 12.78 7.28 -6.09
CA PHE A 489 11.99 8.47 -5.76
C PHE A 489 12.53 9.72 -6.45
N ALA A 490 13.85 9.93 -6.41
CA ALA A 490 14.52 11.02 -7.10
C ALA A 490 14.27 10.98 -8.62
N LEU A 491 14.41 9.80 -9.24
CA LEU A 491 14.09 9.63 -10.66
C LEU A 491 12.60 9.85 -10.96
N GLY A 492 11.70 9.42 -10.07
CA GLY A 492 10.27 9.63 -10.21
C GLY A 492 9.86 11.11 -10.12
N ARG A 493 10.55 11.90 -9.28
CA ARG A 493 10.42 13.37 -9.26
C ARG A 493 10.90 14.00 -10.56
N PHE A 494 12.06 13.60 -11.08
CA PHE A 494 12.53 14.04 -12.39
C PHE A 494 11.56 13.67 -13.51
N ASN A 495 11.03 12.45 -13.53
CA ASN A 495 10.03 12.01 -14.50
C ASN A 495 8.77 12.88 -14.45
N THR A 496 8.37 13.31 -13.25
CA THR A 496 7.23 14.21 -13.06
C THR A 496 7.45 15.56 -13.73
N PHE A 497 8.63 16.15 -13.55
CA PHE A 497 9.01 17.34 -14.30
C PHE A 497 9.01 17.07 -15.82
N ALA A 498 9.67 16.01 -16.27
CA ALA A 498 9.81 15.69 -17.69
C ALA A 498 8.46 15.48 -18.40
N ARG A 499 7.51 14.79 -17.75
CA ARG A 499 6.15 14.60 -18.26
C ARG A 499 5.37 15.90 -18.32
N ASN A 500 5.53 16.78 -17.33
CA ASN A 500 4.89 18.09 -17.33
C ASN A 500 5.46 18.98 -18.45
N ALA A 501 6.78 18.99 -18.63
CA ALA A 501 7.46 19.70 -19.71
C ALA A 501 7.04 19.18 -21.09
N GLN A 502 6.90 17.86 -21.25
CA GLN A 502 6.40 17.26 -22.49
C GLN A 502 4.96 17.69 -22.78
N LYS A 503 4.09 17.71 -21.76
CA LYS A 503 2.67 18.10 -21.90
C LYS A 503 2.52 19.59 -22.22
N SER A 504 3.30 20.46 -21.57
CA SER A 504 3.24 21.91 -21.79
C SER A 504 4.00 22.34 -23.04
N GLY A 505 4.90 21.49 -23.55
CA GLY A 505 5.88 21.87 -24.57
C GLY A 505 6.95 22.84 -24.05
N ASN A 506 7.02 23.07 -22.73
CA ASN A 506 7.97 23.99 -22.12
C ASN A 506 8.95 23.24 -21.17
N PRO A 507 10.24 23.11 -21.54
CA PRO A 507 11.27 22.51 -20.70
C PRO A 507 11.93 23.49 -19.71
N ASP A 508 11.45 24.72 -19.59
CA ASP A 508 11.99 25.71 -18.63
C ASP A 508 12.02 25.15 -17.20
N GLY A 509 13.08 25.47 -16.47
CA GLY A 509 13.30 24.98 -15.11
C GLY A 509 14.01 23.62 -15.03
N LEU A 510 14.48 23.05 -16.14
CA LEU A 510 15.21 21.78 -16.18
C LEU A 510 16.39 21.72 -15.21
N ASP A 511 17.21 22.78 -15.13
CA ASP A 511 18.35 22.86 -14.20
C ASP A 511 17.91 22.69 -12.75
N ALA A 512 16.97 23.52 -12.31
CA ALA A 512 16.42 23.48 -10.96
C ALA A 512 15.76 22.13 -10.65
N ALA A 513 14.95 21.59 -11.56
CA ALA A 513 14.27 20.32 -11.38
C ALA A 513 15.25 19.14 -11.28
N THR A 514 16.28 19.11 -12.13
CA THR A 514 17.29 18.05 -12.12
C THR A 514 18.08 18.07 -10.81
N HIS A 515 18.54 19.24 -10.39
CA HIS A 515 19.32 19.37 -9.17
C HIS A 515 18.50 19.16 -7.90
N ALA A 516 17.25 19.61 -7.86
CA ALA A 516 16.36 19.40 -6.71
C ALA A 516 15.94 17.93 -6.56
N ALA A 517 15.83 17.20 -7.66
CA ALA A 517 15.46 15.79 -7.65
C ALA A 517 16.66 14.88 -7.33
N LEU A 518 17.77 15.05 -8.04
CA LEU A 518 18.88 14.08 -8.06
C LEU A 518 20.14 14.56 -7.32
N GLY A 519 20.31 15.86 -7.14
CA GLY A 519 21.47 16.42 -6.44
C GLY A 519 21.72 15.82 -5.05
N PRO A 520 20.69 15.64 -4.20
CA PRO A 520 20.86 15.06 -2.87
C PRO A 520 21.42 13.62 -2.84
N LEU A 521 21.39 12.90 -3.96
CA LEU A 521 22.00 11.56 -4.03
C LEU A 521 23.52 11.60 -4.13
N PHE A 522 24.09 12.72 -4.58
CA PHE A 522 25.52 12.82 -4.92
C PHE A 522 26.26 13.84 -4.07
N ARG A 523 25.56 14.73 -3.38
CA ARG A 523 26.15 15.83 -2.59
C ARG A 523 25.20 16.34 -1.52
N ASP A 524 25.77 16.93 -0.48
CA ASP A 524 25.03 17.68 0.53
C ASP A 524 24.48 18.99 -0.07
N GLY A 525 23.32 19.46 0.41
CA GLY A 525 22.70 20.70 -0.07
C GLY A 525 23.52 21.97 0.18
N SER A 526 24.49 21.94 1.10
CA SER A 526 25.44 23.02 1.37
C SER A 526 26.72 22.94 0.51
N ASP A 527 26.95 21.81 -0.16
CA ASP A 527 28.12 21.61 -0.99
C ASP A 527 27.94 22.21 -2.39
N THR A 528 28.64 23.31 -2.61
CA THR A 528 28.65 24.06 -3.88
C THR A 528 29.87 23.77 -4.75
N GLN A 529 30.83 22.98 -4.26
CA GLN A 529 32.09 22.70 -4.95
C GLN A 529 32.06 21.37 -5.70
N THR A 530 31.32 20.39 -5.19
CA THR A 530 31.20 19.08 -5.85
C THR A 530 30.58 19.22 -7.25
N PRO A 531 31.18 18.62 -8.28
CA PRO A 531 30.64 18.64 -9.64
C PRO A 531 29.20 18.11 -9.68
N LYS A 532 28.34 18.78 -10.43
CA LYS A 532 26.94 18.36 -10.62
C LYS A 532 26.84 17.21 -11.62
N VAL A 533 27.36 16.04 -11.24
CA VAL A 533 27.51 14.86 -12.11
C VAL A 533 26.20 14.46 -12.80
N GLU A 534 25.06 14.68 -12.15
CA GLU A 534 23.75 14.40 -12.73
C GLU A 534 23.44 15.26 -13.96
N ALA A 535 23.96 16.49 -14.03
CA ALA A 535 23.85 17.32 -15.22
C ALA A 535 24.68 16.78 -16.38
N GLY A 536 25.90 16.32 -16.10
CA GLY A 536 26.76 15.70 -17.12
C GLY A 536 26.15 14.43 -17.68
N VAL A 537 25.62 13.57 -16.82
CA VAL A 537 24.95 12.34 -17.24
C VAL A 537 23.66 12.63 -18.00
N LEU A 538 22.92 13.70 -17.64
CA LEU A 538 21.78 14.15 -18.44
C LEU A 538 22.22 14.60 -19.84
N GLN A 539 23.29 15.40 -19.94
CA GLN A 539 23.86 15.83 -21.23
C GLN A 539 24.26 14.63 -22.09
N GLN A 540 24.88 13.60 -21.51
CA GLN A 540 25.23 12.36 -22.19
C GLN A 540 23.98 11.62 -22.69
N ALA A 541 22.97 11.43 -21.83
CA ALA A 541 21.72 10.77 -22.21
C ALA A 541 21.01 11.52 -23.34
N LEU A 542 21.06 12.85 -23.34
CA LEU A 542 20.52 13.68 -24.42
C LEU A 542 21.28 13.51 -25.72
N ASN A 543 22.62 13.44 -25.69
CA ASN A 543 23.42 13.17 -26.88
C ASN A 543 23.13 11.79 -27.46
N ASP A 544 23.10 10.77 -26.60
CA ASP A 544 22.86 9.39 -27.02
C ASP A 544 21.50 9.21 -27.68
N ILE A 545 20.45 9.83 -27.13
CA ILE A 545 19.10 9.78 -27.73
C ILE A 545 19.02 10.67 -28.95
N GLY A 546 19.56 11.89 -28.86
CA GLY A 546 19.50 12.88 -29.92
C GLY A 546 20.14 12.38 -31.21
N ALA A 547 21.34 11.82 -31.14
CA ALA A 547 22.04 11.22 -32.27
C ALA A 547 21.29 10.02 -32.89
N GLN A 548 20.44 9.32 -32.12
CA GLN A 548 19.61 8.22 -32.61
C GLN A 548 18.29 8.68 -33.24
N ARG A 549 17.83 9.90 -32.94
CA ARG A 549 16.47 10.38 -33.28
C ARG A 549 16.47 11.57 -34.23
N HIS A 550 17.60 12.24 -34.41
CA HIS A 550 17.72 13.46 -35.20
C HIS A 550 18.99 13.40 -36.05
N ASP A 551 18.83 13.44 -37.37
CA ASP A 551 19.96 13.46 -38.32
C ASP A 551 20.78 14.75 -38.24
N ASP A 552 20.16 15.84 -37.75
CA ASP A 552 20.76 17.17 -37.55
C ASP A 552 21.22 17.39 -36.10
N TRP A 553 21.46 16.33 -35.33
CA TRP A 553 21.87 16.46 -33.94
C TRP A 553 23.31 16.98 -33.83
N GLU A 554 23.49 18.03 -33.03
CA GLU A 554 24.80 18.50 -32.59
C GLU A 554 25.02 18.12 -31.13
N ASP A 555 26.11 17.41 -30.85
CA ASP A 555 26.42 16.96 -29.49
C ASP A 555 26.60 18.14 -28.52
N LEU A 556 25.89 18.06 -27.40
CA LEU A 556 26.11 18.90 -26.25
C LEU A 556 27.50 18.63 -25.69
N LYS A 557 28.18 19.69 -25.28
CA LYS A 557 29.37 19.55 -24.44
C LYS A 557 28.94 18.99 -23.09
N VAL A 558 29.62 17.93 -22.63
CA VAL A 558 29.42 17.37 -21.29
C VAL A 558 30.29 18.14 -20.31
N ASP A 559 29.71 19.14 -19.65
CA ASP A 559 30.39 20.06 -18.74
C ASP A 559 29.69 20.25 -17.38
N ASN A 560 28.70 19.39 -17.09
CA ASN A 560 27.90 19.40 -15.86
C ASN A 560 27.07 20.68 -15.67
N TRP A 561 26.80 21.41 -16.76
CA TRP A 561 26.01 22.64 -16.71
C TRP A 561 24.76 22.56 -17.57
N ILE A 562 23.59 22.68 -16.95
CA ILE A 562 22.30 22.70 -17.66
C ILE A 562 21.99 24.14 -18.08
N GLY A 563 22.56 24.54 -19.22
CA GLY A 563 22.31 25.83 -19.86
C GLY A 563 21.18 25.79 -20.89
N PRO A 564 20.91 26.92 -21.59
CA PRO A 564 19.86 27.02 -22.60
C PRO A 564 19.95 25.95 -23.70
N LYS A 565 21.17 25.60 -24.15
CA LYS A 565 21.38 24.54 -25.17
C LYS A 565 20.93 23.16 -24.66
N THR A 566 21.27 22.83 -23.41
CA THR A 566 20.86 21.57 -22.79
C THR A 566 19.34 21.53 -22.61
N THR A 567 18.73 22.64 -22.19
CA THR A 567 17.26 22.76 -22.05
C THR A 567 16.54 22.63 -23.38
N GLU A 568 17.06 23.23 -24.46
CA GLU A 568 16.52 23.08 -25.81
C GLU A 568 16.65 21.64 -26.32
N ALA A 569 17.83 21.05 -26.18
CA ALA A 569 18.10 19.65 -26.53
C ALA A 569 17.17 18.68 -25.78
N PHE A 570 16.94 18.92 -24.48
CA PHE A 570 15.98 18.17 -23.68
C PHE A 570 14.56 18.29 -24.25
N GLY A 571 14.11 19.49 -24.60
CA GLY A 571 12.81 19.71 -25.26
C GLY A 571 12.68 18.98 -26.60
N ARG A 572 13.75 18.94 -27.42
CA ARG A 572 13.80 18.18 -28.68
C ARG A 572 13.66 16.67 -28.42
N VAL A 573 14.49 16.13 -27.52
CA VAL A 573 14.48 14.70 -27.18
C VAL A 573 13.13 14.27 -26.58
N LEU A 574 12.52 15.09 -25.72
CA LEU A 574 11.20 14.81 -25.16
C LEU A 574 10.12 14.65 -26.24
N LYS A 575 10.18 15.43 -27.33
CA LYS A 575 9.23 15.31 -28.45
C LYS A 575 9.44 14.02 -29.24
N ALA A 576 10.67 13.53 -29.35
CA ALA A 576 11.01 12.37 -30.16
C ALA A 576 10.85 11.02 -29.44
N GLU A 577 11.26 10.94 -28.17
CA GLU A 577 11.38 9.67 -27.42
C GLU A 577 10.44 9.60 -26.20
N GLY A 578 9.95 10.76 -25.73
CA GLY A 578 9.05 10.87 -24.58
C GLY A 578 9.76 10.77 -23.22
N ALA A 579 9.10 11.30 -22.19
CA ALA A 579 9.63 11.48 -20.84
C ALA A 579 10.03 10.17 -20.16
N ASP A 580 9.27 9.09 -20.36
CA ASP A 580 9.54 7.80 -19.70
C ASP A 580 10.78 7.10 -20.27
N SER A 581 10.97 7.14 -21.59
CA SER A 581 12.14 6.54 -22.21
C SER A 581 13.41 7.35 -21.89
N LEU A 582 13.31 8.69 -21.95
CA LEU A 582 14.39 9.59 -21.53
C LEU A 582 14.77 9.36 -20.07
N THR A 583 13.80 9.32 -19.16
CA THR A 583 14.09 9.13 -17.72
C THR A 583 14.75 7.78 -17.47
N ARG A 584 14.34 6.72 -18.18
CA ARG A 584 14.97 5.40 -18.04
C ARG A 584 16.43 5.42 -18.48
N ARG A 585 16.75 5.99 -19.64
CA ARG A 585 18.14 6.11 -20.11
C ARG A 585 18.99 6.98 -19.17
N PHE A 586 18.42 8.08 -18.69
CA PHE A 586 19.09 8.94 -17.73
C PHE A 586 19.38 8.21 -16.41
N GLY A 587 18.39 7.48 -15.88
CA GLY A 587 18.55 6.66 -14.68
C GLY A 587 19.57 5.54 -14.84
N SER A 588 19.60 4.85 -15.98
CA SER A 588 20.64 3.85 -16.30
C SER A 588 22.03 4.47 -16.38
N GLY A 589 22.17 5.67 -16.98
CA GLY A 589 23.44 6.40 -17.00
C GLY A 589 23.95 6.79 -15.61
N LEU A 590 23.03 6.99 -14.65
CA LEU A 590 23.34 7.27 -13.25
C LEU A 590 23.56 6.00 -12.40
N GLY A 591 23.33 4.81 -12.94
CA GLY A 591 23.41 3.54 -12.19
C GLY A 591 22.23 3.29 -11.22
N LEU A 592 21.10 3.97 -11.43
CA LEU A 592 19.94 3.95 -10.54
C LEU A 592 18.87 2.92 -10.95
N MET A 593 19.02 2.28 -12.11
CA MET A 593 18.03 1.39 -12.73
C MET A 593 18.62 0.04 -13.05
#